data_AF-A0A1F9ALA0-F1
#
_entry.id   AF-A0A1F9ALA0-F1
#
_cell.length_a   1.000
_cell.length_b   1.000
_cell.length_c   1.000
_cell.angle_alpha   90.00
_cell.angle_beta   90.00
_cell.angle_gamma   90.00
#
_symmetry.space_group_name_H-M   'P 1'
#
loop_
_entity.id
_entity.type
_entity.pdbx_description
1 polymer ?
#
loop_
_entity_poly.entity_id
_entity_poly.type
_entity_poly.pdbx_seq_one_letter_code
_entity_poly.pdbx_strand_id
1 'polypeptide(L)'
;MKRIAMVILAGLSLMVLAAGPEPAPPLTLKSVDGQTYSLAQYQGKLVFLTFFKEGCVPCKKEIPFLSQLAARYPDYLQVLGVGYQEKNPAKLKAVAADMGARFPVLVDATGMVARRYRVTSLPLGALIDENGKIIGKWYGFQQQEVEAMVQAGVQRLSAQQRSTAITVGVFTEATAAAKQAGLGKKLQRAIAAGLQGRGMEVAAAGAASAYTVEGSVSRIGPVTGVSVRIFQTRSKLQMDEFSQSVSGEDYGPLIADLAAKIQKLP
;
A
#
# COMPACT_ATOMS: atom_id res chain seq x y z
N MET A 1 -13.81 -66.61 -15.04
CA MET A 1 -13.57 -65.85 -16.29
C MET A 1 -14.23 -64.47 -16.17
N LYS A 2 -13.53 -63.41 -16.64
CA LYS A 2 -13.89 -61.96 -16.72
C LYS A 2 -13.53 -61.17 -15.44
N ARG A 3 -12.38 -60.47 -15.35
CA ARG A 3 -11.87 -59.25 -16.02
C ARG A 3 -12.55 -57.93 -15.56
N ILE A 4 -11.76 -57.08 -14.87
CA ILE A 4 -11.61 -55.60 -15.02
C ILE A 4 -12.89 -54.77 -14.65
N ALA A 5 -12.87 -53.81 -13.72
CA ALA A 5 -12.19 -52.54 -13.88
C ALA A 5 -11.98 -51.77 -12.56
N MET A 6 -10.76 -51.27 -12.43
CA MET A 6 -10.32 -50.18 -11.58
C MET A 6 -10.81 -48.87 -12.21
N VAL A 7 -11.54 -48.03 -11.48
CA VAL A 7 -11.66 -46.60 -11.82
C VAL A 7 -11.24 -45.84 -10.57
N ILE A 8 -9.99 -45.41 -10.61
CA ILE A 8 -9.39 -44.49 -9.65
C ILE A 8 -10.17 -43.18 -9.76
N LEU A 9 -10.92 -42.85 -8.71
CA LEU A 9 -11.53 -41.54 -8.53
C LEU A 9 -10.39 -40.55 -8.18
N ALA A 10 -9.54 -40.23 -9.16
CA ALA A 10 -8.52 -39.21 -9.00
C ALA A 10 -9.23 -37.86 -8.92
N GLY A 11 -9.04 -37.20 -7.77
CA GLY A 11 -9.78 -36.03 -7.36
C GLY A 11 -9.77 -34.93 -8.43
N LEU A 12 -10.96 -34.48 -8.78
CA LEU A 12 -11.18 -33.18 -9.38
C LEU A 12 -10.80 -32.14 -8.32
N SER A 13 -9.50 -31.85 -8.23
CA SER A 13 -9.00 -30.74 -7.42
C SER A 13 -9.55 -29.47 -8.05
N LEU A 14 -10.57 -28.93 -7.41
CA LEU A 14 -11.12 -27.62 -7.70
C LEU A 14 -10.04 -26.60 -7.36
N MET A 15 -9.12 -26.35 -8.29
CA MET A 15 -8.35 -25.11 -8.29
C MET A 15 -9.35 -23.98 -8.51
N VAL A 16 -9.94 -23.50 -7.42
CA VAL A 16 -10.51 -22.16 -7.37
C VAL A 16 -9.33 -21.24 -7.57
N LEU A 17 -9.11 -20.85 -8.82
CA LEU A 17 -8.27 -19.70 -9.15
C LEU A 17 -9.01 -18.51 -8.55
N ALA A 18 -8.68 -18.16 -7.30
CA ALA A 18 -9.15 -16.93 -6.69
C ALA A 18 -8.66 -15.80 -7.59
N ALA A 19 -9.53 -15.29 -8.46
CA ALA A 19 -9.25 -14.14 -9.27
C ALA A 19 -8.88 -13.02 -8.28
N GLY A 20 -7.59 -12.65 -8.25
CA GLY A 20 -7.12 -11.58 -7.41
C GLY A 20 -7.87 -10.27 -7.72
N PRO A 21 -7.75 -9.25 -6.85
CA PRO A 21 -8.48 -7.99 -7.03
C PRO A 21 -8.24 -7.39 -8.42
N GLU A 22 -9.34 -7.03 -9.10
CA GLU A 22 -9.37 -6.58 -10.49
C GLU A 22 -8.81 -5.14 -10.60
N PRO A 23 -7.96 -4.83 -11.60
CA PRO A 23 -7.56 -3.46 -11.87
C PRO A 23 -8.77 -2.55 -12.10
N ALA A 24 -8.80 -1.38 -11.47
CA ALA A 24 -9.86 -0.42 -11.70
C ALA A 24 -9.83 0.06 -13.16
N PRO A 25 -10.98 0.06 -13.88
CA PRO A 25 -11.03 0.61 -15.23
C PRO A 25 -10.52 2.05 -15.26
N PRO A 26 -9.69 2.42 -16.23
CA PRO A 26 -9.14 3.77 -16.28
C PRO A 26 -10.26 4.80 -16.43
N LEU A 27 -10.14 5.86 -15.63
CA LEU A 27 -11.07 6.99 -15.58
C LEU A 27 -10.26 8.27 -15.71
N THR A 28 -10.69 9.13 -16.61
CA THR A 28 -10.25 10.52 -16.71
C THR A 28 -11.45 11.36 -17.10
N LEU A 29 -11.90 12.23 -16.20
CA LEU A 29 -13.13 13.01 -16.37
C LEU A 29 -12.91 14.45 -15.90
N LYS A 30 -13.65 15.38 -16.50
CA LYS A 30 -13.76 16.74 -16.00
C LYS A 30 -14.75 16.80 -14.84
N SER A 31 -14.44 17.62 -13.84
CA SER A 31 -15.34 17.95 -12.75
C SER A 31 -16.33 19.03 -13.13
N VAL A 32 -17.33 19.23 -12.27
CA VAL A 32 -18.29 20.34 -12.37
C VAL A 32 -17.64 21.72 -12.23
N ASP A 33 -16.41 21.78 -11.70
CA ASP A 33 -15.61 23.01 -11.58
C ASP A 33 -14.58 23.15 -12.72
N GLY A 34 -14.61 22.27 -13.71
CA GLY A 34 -13.75 22.31 -14.90
C GLY A 34 -12.36 21.69 -14.72
N GLN A 35 -12.00 21.22 -13.53
CA GLN A 35 -10.74 20.51 -13.29
C GLN A 35 -10.78 19.08 -13.85
N THR A 36 -9.64 18.55 -14.30
CA THR A 36 -9.55 17.18 -14.82
C THR A 36 -8.97 16.25 -13.78
N TYR A 37 -9.68 15.17 -13.49
CA TYR A 37 -9.29 14.15 -12.52
C TYR A 37 -9.01 12.83 -13.23
N SER A 38 -7.98 12.13 -12.77
CA SER A 38 -7.62 10.80 -13.24
C SER A 38 -7.28 9.91 -12.06
N LEU A 39 -7.66 8.62 -12.13
CA LEU A 39 -7.32 7.66 -11.07
C LEU A 39 -5.82 7.52 -10.85
N ALA A 40 -5.02 7.71 -11.90
CA ALA A 40 -3.57 7.65 -11.81
C ALA A 40 -2.97 8.71 -10.86
N GLN A 41 -3.68 9.81 -10.60
CA GLN A 41 -3.26 10.87 -9.68
C GLN A 41 -3.26 10.42 -8.21
N TYR A 42 -3.93 9.31 -7.90
CA TYR A 42 -4.19 8.85 -6.54
C TYR A 42 -3.44 7.57 -6.17
N GLN A 43 -2.39 7.21 -6.92
CA GLN A 43 -1.49 6.13 -6.49
C GLN A 43 -0.95 6.41 -5.09
N GLY A 44 -0.88 5.37 -4.26
CA GLY A 44 -0.50 5.54 -2.84
C GLY A 44 -1.68 5.83 -1.89
N LYS A 45 -2.90 6.07 -2.40
CA LYS A 45 -4.10 6.35 -1.60
C LYS A 45 -5.25 5.40 -1.92
N LEU A 46 -6.15 5.23 -0.97
CA LEU A 46 -7.47 4.66 -1.25
C LEU A 46 -8.30 5.65 -2.06
N VAL A 47 -9.07 5.15 -3.02
CA VAL A 47 -10.06 5.94 -3.77
C VAL A 47 -11.43 5.31 -3.66
N PHE A 48 -12.41 6.05 -3.15
CA PHE A 48 -13.82 5.67 -3.20
C PHE A 48 -14.51 6.38 -4.36
N LEU A 49 -14.99 5.62 -5.34
CA LEU A 49 -15.86 6.12 -6.40
C LEU A 49 -17.32 5.86 -6.02
N THR A 50 -18.14 6.92 -5.99
CA THR A 50 -19.60 6.79 -5.90
C THR A 50 -20.25 7.27 -7.20
N PHE A 51 -21.05 6.43 -7.83
CA PHE A 51 -21.85 6.81 -9.00
C PHE A 51 -23.23 7.23 -8.53
N PHE A 52 -23.68 8.41 -8.94
CA PHE A 52 -24.97 8.97 -8.50
C PHE A 52 -25.64 9.81 -9.59
N LYS A 53 -26.90 10.17 -9.37
CA LYS A 53 -27.65 11.10 -10.21
C LYS A 53 -28.76 11.79 -9.42
N GLU A 54 -29.40 12.78 -10.03
CA GLU A 54 -30.62 13.40 -9.52
C GLU A 54 -31.73 12.38 -9.22
N GLY A 55 -32.46 12.58 -8.12
CA GLY A 55 -33.54 11.67 -7.70
C GLY A 55 -33.07 10.34 -7.12
N CYS A 56 -31.75 10.13 -6.94
CA CYS A 56 -31.24 8.97 -6.22
C CYS A 56 -31.47 9.10 -4.71
N VAL A 57 -32.53 8.47 -4.20
CA VAL A 57 -32.90 8.48 -2.77
C VAL A 57 -31.78 7.95 -1.86
N PRO A 58 -31.18 6.76 -2.10
CA PRO A 58 -30.10 6.26 -1.25
C PRO A 58 -28.84 7.17 -1.28
N CYS A 59 -28.58 7.86 -2.39
CA CYS A 59 -27.43 8.76 -2.51
C CYS A 59 -27.49 9.93 -1.51
N LYS A 60 -28.70 10.37 -1.10
CA LYS A 60 -28.88 11.45 -0.10
C LYS A 60 -28.31 11.10 1.28
N LYS A 61 -28.18 9.82 1.61
CA LYS A 61 -27.53 9.36 2.86
C LYS A 61 -26.06 9.02 2.65
N GLU A 62 -25.71 8.44 1.51
CA GLU A 62 -24.34 8.01 1.20
C GLU A 62 -23.38 9.19 1.03
N ILE A 63 -23.73 10.18 0.22
CA ILE A 63 -22.85 11.31 -0.14
C ILE A 63 -22.38 12.11 1.09
N PRO A 64 -23.24 12.50 2.05
CA PRO A 64 -22.77 13.24 3.23
C PRO A 64 -21.92 12.36 4.14
N PHE A 65 -22.21 11.06 4.24
CA PHE A 65 -21.38 10.09 4.96
C PHE A 65 -19.98 9.98 4.34
N LEU A 66 -19.88 9.82 3.02
CA LEU A 66 -18.60 9.75 2.31
C LEU A 66 -17.80 11.05 2.46
N SER A 67 -18.48 12.21 2.50
CA SER A 67 -17.83 13.50 2.78
C SER A 67 -17.22 13.54 4.18
N GLN A 68 -17.90 13.00 5.19
CA GLN A 68 -17.36 12.88 6.55
C GLN A 68 -16.19 11.90 6.60
N LEU A 69 -16.28 10.78 5.88
CA LEU A 69 -15.24 9.76 5.85
C LEU A 69 -13.96 10.27 5.18
N ALA A 70 -14.08 11.01 4.08
CA ALA A 70 -12.95 11.69 3.42
C ALA A 70 -12.28 12.70 4.36
N ALA A 71 -13.09 13.50 5.09
CA ALA A 71 -12.57 14.46 6.06
C ALA A 71 -11.89 13.79 7.26
N ARG A 72 -12.29 12.57 7.64
CA ARG A 72 -11.66 11.80 8.71
C ARG A 72 -10.30 11.22 8.30
N TYR A 73 -10.12 10.91 7.01
CA TYR A 73 -8.90 10.28 6.48
C TYR A 73 -8.30 11.03 5.27
N PRO A 74 -7.99 12.34 5.38
CA PRO A 74 -7.62 13.17 4.23
C PRO A 74 -6.30 12.75 3.54
N ASP A 75 -5.38 12.15 4.30
CA ASP A 75 -4.10 11.69 3.78
C ASP A 75 -4.19 10.33 3.08
N TYR A 76 -5.20 9.53 3.42
CA TYR A 76 -5.31 8.13 3.00
C TYR A 76 -6.47 7.86 2.04
N LEU A 77 -7.54 8.65 2.08
CA LEU A 77 -8.76 8.42 1.32
C LEU A 77 -9.10 9.63 0.45
N GLN A 78 -9.22 9.40 -0.85
CA GLN A 78 -9.90 10.29 -1.77
C GLN A 78 -11.31 9.76 -2.07
N VAL A 79 -12.31 10.63 -2.05
CA VAL A 79 -13.65 10.31 -2.59
C VAL A 79 -13.85 11.08 -3.90
N LEU A 80 -14.41 10.43 -4.91
CA LEU A 80 -14.84 11.06 -6.16
C LEU A 80 -16.28 10.66 -6.45
N GLY A 81 -17.16 11.66 -6.62
CA GLY A 81 -18.51 11.45 -7.11
C GLY A 81 -18.52 11.44 -8.62
N VAL A 82 -19.22 10.49 -9.25
CA VAL A 82 -19.38 10.42 -10.71
C VAL A 82 -20.85 10.58 -11.04
N GLY A 83 -21.21 11.73 -11.62
CA GLY A 83 -22.57 12.03 -12.06
C GLY A 83 -22.91 11.23 -13.32
N TYR A 84 -23.83 10.28 -13.18
CA TYR A 84 -24.24 9.38 -14.25
C TYR A 84 -25.20 10.06 -15.24
N GLN A 85 -24.79 10.14 -16.51
CA GLN A 85 -25.61 10.64 -17.63
C GLN A 85 -26.18 12.06 -17.44
N GLU A 86 -25.50 12.92 -16.67
CA GLU A 86 -25.83 14.34 -16.57
C GLU A 86 -24.85 15.15 -17.42
N LYS A 87 -25.37 15.86 -18.43
CA LYS A 87 -24.57 16.64 -19.39
C LYS A 87 -24.36 18.08 -18.94
N ASN A 88 -25.19 18.58 -18.01
CA ASN A 88 -25.12 19.94 -17.50
C ASN A 88 -24.32 19.97 -16.18
N PRO A 89 -23.07 20.47 -16.19
CA PRO A 89 -22.23 20.49 -14.99
C PRO A 89 -22.81 21.38 -13.87
N ALA A 90 -23.50 22.47 -14.21
CA ALA A 90 -24.10 23.36 -13.22
C ALA A 90 -25.27 22.68 -12.50
N LYS A 91 -26.10 21.93 -13.23
CA LYS A 91 -27.17 21.12 -12.65
C LYS A 91 -26.61 20.02 -11.76
N LEU A 92 -25.59 19.29 -12.23
CA LEU A 92 -24.93 18.25 -11.43
C LEU A 92 -24.31 18.83 -10.14
N LYS A 93 -23.69 20.01 -10.23
CA LYS A 93 -23.13 20.73 -9.08
C LYS A 93 -24.20 21.05 -8.04
N ALA A 94 -25.35 21.56 -8.47
CA ALA A 94 -26.47 21.87 -7.58
C ALA A 94 -27.02 20.60 -6.90
N VAL A 95 -27.20 19.51 -7.66
CA VAL A 95 -27.65 18.21 -7.12
C VAL A 95 -26.66 17.66 -6.09
N ALA A 96 -25.36 17.71 -6.40
CA ALA A 96 -24.34 17.22 -5.48
C ALA A 96 -24.27 18.08 -4.20
N ALA A 97 -24.43 19.39 -4.32
CA ALA A 97 -24.47 20.30 -3.19
C ALA A 97 -25.71 20.07 -2.29
N ASP A 98 -26.89 19.87 -2.88
CA ASP A 98 -28.12 19.49 -2.16
C ASP A 98 -27.95 18.17 -1.39
N MET A 99 -27.21 17.22 -1.97
CA MET A 99 -26.85 15.95 -1.32
C MET A 99 -25.71 16.09 -0.30
N GLY A 100 -25.12 17.27 -0.13
CA GLY A 100 -24.06 17.52 0.86
C GLY A 100 -22.67 17.04 0.45
N ALA A 101 -22.39 16.90 -0.85
CA ALA A 101 -21.08 16.52 -1.34
C ALA A 101 -20.01 17.57 -1.00
N ARG A 102 -18.91 17.15 -0.39
CA ARG A 102 -17.73 17.99 -0.10
C ARG A 102 -16.44 17.45 -0.74
N PHE A 103 -16.60 16.71 -1.83
CA PHE A 103 -15.52 16.09 -2.59
C PHE A 103 -15.71 16.37 -4.10
N PRO A 104 -14.68 16.16 -4.95
CA PRO A 104 -14.81 16.41 -6.38
C PRO A 104 -15.93 15.61 -7.04
N VAL A 105 -16.72 16.30 -7.88
CA VAL A 105 -17.83 15.71 -8.63
C VAL A 105 -17.51 15.74 -10.12
N LEU A 106 -17.43 14.56 -10.72
CA LEU A 106 -17.03 14.30 -12.09
C LEU A 106 -18.23 14.10 -13.00
N VAL A 107 -18.13 14.56 -14.24
CA VAL A 107 -19.21 14.53 -15.23
C VAL A 107 -19.04 13.32 -16.15
N ASP A 108 -19.83 12.26 -15.95
CA ASP A 108 -19.94 11.13 -16.89
C ASP A 108 -21.15 11.32 -17.82
N ALA A 109 -21.05 12.33 -18.68
CA ALA A 109 -22.12 12.80 -19.56
C ALA A 109 -22.74 11.71 -20.46
N THR A 110 -21.95 10.70 -20.85
CA THR A 110 -22.39 9.61 -21.74
C THR A 110 -22.73 8.32 -20.98
N GLY A 111 -22.31 8.20 -19.72
CA GLY A 111 -22.40 6.95 -18.96
C GLY A 111 -21.33 5.92 -19.33
N MET A 112 -20.32 6.30 -20.13
CA MET A 112 -19.28 5.38 -20.60
C MET A 112 -18.41 4.88 -19.45
N VAL A 113 -18.10 5.73 -18.47
CA VAL A 113 -17.32 5.32 -17.30
C VAL A 113 -18.16 4.40 -16.43
N ALA A 114 -19.41 4.75 -16.15
CA ALA A 114 -20.35 3.89 -15.42
C ALA A 114 -20.49 2.50 -16.08
N ARG A 115 -20.54 2.43 -17.42
CA ARG A 115 -20.56 1.16 -18.15
C ARG A 115 -19.29 0.34 -17.94
N ARG A 116 -18.10 0.95 -17.96
CA ARG A 116 -16.82 0.24 -17.68
C ARG A 116 -16.79 -0.33 -16.26
N TYR A 117 -17.35 0.41 -15.31
CA TYR A 117 -17.50 -0.03 -13.92
C TYR A 117 -18.68 -1.00 -13.71
N ARG A 118 -19.42 -1.35 -14.77
CA ARG A 118 -20.60 -2.24 -14.74
C ARG A 118 -21.66 -1.75 -13.74
N VAL A 119 -21.93 -0.45 -13.74
CA VAL A 119 -23.00 0.16 -12.93
C VAL A 119 -24.36 -0.34 -13.44
N THR A 120 -25.10 -1.07 -12.59
CA THR A 120 -26.45 -1.57 -12.89
C THR A 120 -27.53 -0.96 -11.99
N SER A 121 -27.15 -0.38 -10.86
CA SER A 121 -28.03 0.36 -9.95
C SER A 121 -27.26 1.51 -9.30
N LEU A 122 -27.99 2.48 -8.73
CA LEU A 122 -27.42 3.65 -8.08
C LEU A 122 -27.84 3.74 -6.60
N PRO A 123 -26.93 4.14 -5.68
CA PRO A 123 -25.51 4.33 -5.96
C PRO A 123 -24.81 3.00 -6.26
N LEU A 124 -23.73 3.09 -7.05
CA LEU A 124 -22.68 2.08 -7.03
C LEU A 124 -21.48 2.70 -6.33
N GLY A 125 -21.03 2.07 -5.25
CA GLY A 125 -19.74 2.36 -4.62
C GLY A 125 -18.66 1.41 -5.12
N ALA A 126 -17.45 1.92 -5.37
CA ALA A 126 -16.26 1.11 -5.61
C ALA A 126 -15.08 1.65 -4.80
N LEU A 127 -14.46 0.80 -3.97
CA LEU A 127 -13.25 1.12 -3.23
C LEU A 127 -12.05 0.55 -3.97
N ILE A 128 -11.09 1.42 -4.25
CA ILE A 128 -9.86 1.14 -4.98
C ILE A 128 -8.69 1.30 -4.01
N ASP A 129 -7.76 0.35 -4.02
CA ASP A 129 -6.55 0.39 -3.21
C ASP A 129 -5.45 1.30 -3.81
N GLU A 130 -4.34 1.46 -3.09
CA GLU A 130 -3.22 2.30 -3.49
C GLU A 130 -2.49 1.85 -4.76
N ASN A 131 -2.73 0.61 -5.20
CA ASN A 131 -2.18 0.04 -6.43
C ASN A 131 -3.16 0.15 -7.61
N GLY A 132 -4.30 0.81 -7.41
CA GLY A 132 -5.32 0.99 -8.43
C GLY A 132 -6.19 -0.25 -8.66
N LYS A 133 -6.31 -1.14 -7.67
CA LYS A 133 -7.17 -2.34 -7.76
C LYS A 133 -8.47 -2.17 -6.98
N ILE A 134 -9.57 -2.65 -7.53
CA ILE A 134 -10.87 -2.68 -6.85
C ILE A 134 -10.82 -3.74 -5.75
N ILE A 135 -11.01 -3.31 -4.50
CA ILE A 135 -11.04 -4.18 -3.32
C ILE A 135 -12.44 -4.30 -2.70
N GLY A 136 -13.40 -3.51 -3.18
CA GLY A 136 -14.80 -3.61 -2.76
C GLY A 136 -15.74 -2.91 -3.73
N LYS A 137 -16.96 -3.46 -3.89
CA LYS A 137 -18.06 -2.83 -4.63
C LYS A 137 -19.37 -3.01 -3.87
N TRP A 138 -20.20 -1.97 -3.84
CA TRP A 138 -21.50 -1.98 -3.19
C TRP A 138 -22.57 -1.45 -4.12
N TYR A 139 -23.72 -2.10 -4.11
CA TYR A 139 -24.93 -1.62 -4.78
C TYR A 139 -25.87 -1.11 -3.70
N GLY A 140 -26.31 0.15 -3.83
CA GLY A 140 -27.00 0.85 -2.75
C GLY A 140 -26.06 1.34 -1.65
N PHE A 141 -26.63 1.91 -0.59
CA PHE A 141 -25.86 2.46 0.53
C PHE A 141 -25.69 1.42 1.64
N GLN A 142 -24.45 1.03 1.91
CA GLN A 142 -24.04 0.03 2.92
C GLN A 142 -23.01 0.64 3.87
N GLN A 143 -23.50 1.46 4.82
CA GLN A 143 -22.65 2.35 5.62
C GLN A 143 -21.57 1.60 6.42
N GLN A 144 -21.95 0.50 7.09
CA GLN A 144 -21.07 -0.22 8.01
C GLN A 144 -19.95 -0.92 7.25
N GLU A 145 -20.28 -1.55 6.13
CA GLU A 145 -19.34 -2.27 5.26
C GLU A 145 -18.35 -1.31 4.61
N VAL A 146 -18.83 -0.15 4.13
CA VAL A 146 -17.97 0.90 3.59
C VAL A 146 -17.01 1.42 4.65
N GLU A 147 -17.51 1.75 5.84
CA GLU A 147 -16.67 2.24 6.93
C GLU A 147 -15.60 1.22 7.34
N ALA A 148 -15.98 -0.04 7.53
CA ALA A 148 -15.06 -1.12 7.91
C ALA A 148 -13.96 -1.33 6.86
N MET A 149 -14.32 -1.37 5.57
CA MET A 149 -13.36 -1.57 4.49
C MET A 149 -12.39 -0.39 4.33
N VAL A 150 -12.88 0.84 4.46
CA VAL A 150 -12.02 2.03 4.47
C VAL A 150 -11.08 1.99 5.67
N GLN A 151 -11.57 1.72 6.87
CA GLN A 151 -10.74 1.64 8.08
C GLN A 151 -9.64 0.58 7.94
N ALA A 152 -9.97 -0.61 7.44
CA ALA A 152 -9.00 -1.67 7.19
C ALA A 152 -7.92 -1.23 6.17
N GLY A 153 -8.33 -0.54 5.10
CA GLY A 153 -7.39 0.01 4.12
C GLY A 153 -6.45 1.07 4.72
N VAL A 154 -6.99 2.00 5.51
CA VAL A 154 -6.20 3.04 6.19
C VAL A 154 -5.21 2.43 7.18
N GLN A 155 -5.64 1.44 7.96
CA GLN A 155 -4.75 0.72 8.88
C GLN A 155 -3.61 0.05 8.13
N ARG A 156 -3.89 -0.58 6.98
CA ARG A 156 -2.85 -1.20 6.16
C ARG A 156 -1.86 -0.18 5.59
N LEU A 157 -2.35 0.94 5.05
CA LEU A 157 -1.50 2.00 4.49
C LEU A 157 -0.63 2.65 5.56
N SER A 158 -1.21 3.00 6.71
CA SER A 158 -0.46 3.57 7.83
C SER A 158 0.59 2.60 8.36
N ALA A 159 0.30 1.30 8.46
CA ALA A 159 1.29 0.28 8.82
C ALA A 159 2.42 0.18 7.78
N GLN A 160 2.11 0.23 6.47
CA GLN A 160 3.13 0.25 5.42
C GLN A 160 4.03 1.50 5.52
N GLN A 161 3.43 2.68 5.67
CA GLN A 161 4.17 3.94 5.82
C GLN A 161 5.04 3.95 7.08
N ARG A 162 4.55 3.43 8.21
CA ARG A 162 5.33 3.25 9.44
C ARG A 162 6.51 2.30 9.22
N SER A 163 6.29 1.13 8.60
CA SER A 163 7.39 0.19 8.28
C SER A 163 8.46 0.85 7.40
N THR A 164 8.05 1.61 6.37
CA THR A 164 8.99 2.34 5.51
C THR A 164 9.74 3.42 6.28
N ALA A 165 9.06 4.22 7.09
CA ALA A 165 9.67 5.26 7.90
C ALA A 165 10.68 4.71 8.92
N ILE A 166 10.34 3.61 9.61
CA ILE A 166 11.24 2.89 10.52
C ILE A 166 12.48 2.40 9.77
N THR A 167 12.28 1.79 8.61
CA THR A 167 13.38 1.29 7.77
C THR A 167 14.34 2.43 7.40
N VAL A 168 13.82 3.56 6.91
CA VAL A 168 14.62 4.74 6.57
C VAL A 168 15.34 5.34 7.79
N GLY A 169 14.67 5.40 8.95
CA GLY A 169 15.24 5.89 10.20
C GLY A 169 16.42 5.06 10.68
N VAL A 170 16.25 3.72 10.78
CA VAL A 170 17.30 2.78 11.19
C VAL A 170 18.54 2.91 10.31
N PHE A 171 18.37 3.01 8.99
CA PHE A 171 19.52 3.15 8.10
C PHE A 171 20.18 4.53 8.16
N THR A 172 19.42 5.60 8.42
CA THR A 172 19.98 6.96 8.61
C THR A 172 20.82 7.03 9.88
N GLU A 173 20.37 6.40 10.96
CA GLU A 173 21.13 6.33 12.21
C GLU A 173 22.36 5.41 12.07
N ALA A 174 22.23 4.27 11.38
CA ALA A 174 23.36 3.38 11.11
C ALA A 174 24.46 4.06 10.24
N THR A 175 24.08 4.86 9.24
CA THR A 175 25.05 5.63 8.43
C THR A 175 25.70 6.76 9.25
N ALA A 176 24.94 7.44 10.11
CA ALA A 176 25.49 8.47 11.00
C ALA A 176 26.48 7.89 12.02
N ALA A 177 26.13 6.77 12.66
CA ALA A 177 26.98 6.05 13.59
C ALA A 177 28.27 5.55 12.90
N ALA A 178 28.16 5.03 11.68
CA ALA A 178 29.31 4.61 10.89
C ALA A 178 30.27 5.76 10.56
N LYS A 179 29.72 6.95 10.27
CA LYS A 179 30.50 8.16 10.04
C LYS A 179 31.23 8.62 11.31
N GLN A 180 30.55 8.59 12.46
CA GLN A 180 31.13 8.97 13.76
C GLN A 180 32.21 7.99 14.23
N ALA A 181 32.05 6.70 13.95
CA ALA A 181 33.03 5.65 14.27
C ALA A 181 34.26 5.65 13.34
N GLY A 182 34.36 6.60 12.40
CA GLY A 182 35.51 6.68 11.48
C GLY A 182 35.56 5.57 10.43
N LEU A 183 34.44 4.86 10.20
CA LEU A 183 34.40 3.78 9.20
C LEU A 183 34.73 4.33 7.82
N GLY A 184 35.60 3.62 7.07
CA GLY A 184 36.09 4.07 5.78
C GLY A 184 34.97 4.37 4.77
N LYS A 185 35.19 5.34 3.88
CA LYS A 185 34.20 5.83 2.88
C LYS A 185 33.54 4.71 2.04
N LYS A 186 34.19 3.56 1.88
CA LYS A 186 33.68 2.40 1.15
C LYS A 186 32.56 1.69 1.91
N LEU A 187 32.68 1.56 3.24
CA LEU A 187 31.64 1.00 4.12
C LEU A 187 30.47 1.97 4.30
N GLN A 188 30.75 3.26 4.43
CA GLN A 188 29.70 4.30 4.42
C GLN A 188 28.85 4.25 3.13
N ARG A 189 29.50 4.06 1.98
CA ARG A 189 28.82 3.94 0.67
C ARG A 189 27.99 2.66 0.55
N ALA A 190 28.42 1.57 1.16
CA ALA A 190 27.70 0.31 1.10
C ALA A 190 26.45 0.29 1.98
N ILE A 191 26.54 0.83 3.20
CA ILE A 191 25.35 1.07 4.03
C ILE A 191 24.39 1.99 3.27
N ALA A 192 24.92 3.01 2.58
CA ALA A 192 24.12 3.89 1.73
C ALA A 192 23.59 3.23 0.44
N ALA A 193 24.17 2.13 -0.04
CA ALA A 193 23.70 1.39 -1.21
C ALA A 193 22.62 0.35 -0.83
N GLY A 194 22.74 -0.25 0.37
CA GLY A 194 21.68 -1.04 0.98
C GLY A 194 20.36 -0.25 1.11
N LEU A 195 20.44 1.08 1.30
CA LEU A 195 19.30 2.01 1.28
C LEU A 195 18.44 1.92 0.01
N GLN A 196 19.01 1.48 -1.11
CA GLN A 196 18.34 1.43 -2.41
C GLN A 196 17.83 0.02 -2.78
N GLY A 197 17.86 -0.94 -1.84
CA GLY A 197 17.42 -2.32 -2.08
C GLY A 197 18.38 -3.15 -2.94
N ARG A 198 19.64 -2.71 -3.08
CA ARG A 198 20.73 -3.46 -3.72
C ARG A 198 21.65 -3.98 -2.63
N GLY A 199 21.66 -5.29 -2.39
CA GLY A 199 22.69 -5.91 -1.54
C GLY A 199 24.08 -5.57 -2.08
N MET A 200 25.03 -5.21 -1.21
CA MET A 200 26.36 -4.78 -1.63
C MET A 200 27.45 -5.37 -0.72
N GLU A 201 28.46 -5.99 -1.33
CA GLU A 201 29.64 -6.54 -0.68
C GLU A 201 30.70 -5.44 -0.45
N VAL A 202 31.36 -5.42 0.71
CA VAL A 202 32.26 -4.31 1.09
C VAL A 202 33.58 -4.77 1.70
N ALA A 203 34.65 -4.69 0.93
CA ALA A 203 35.99 -4.80 1.50
C ALA A 203 36.36 -3.49 2.24
N ALA A 204 36.55 -3.54 3.56
CA ALA A 204 37.08 -2.42 4.34
C ALA A 204 38.56 -2.18 3.97
N ALA A 205 38.94 -0.92 3.76
CA ALA A 205 40.32 -0.56 3.43
C ALA A 205 41.16 -0.53 4.71
N GLY A 206 42.09 -1.48 4.86
CA GLY A 206 43.12 -1.49 5.91
C GLY A 206 43.12 -2.71 6.84
N ALA A 207 42.07 -3.54 6.83
CA ALA A 207 42.00 -4.77 7.61
C ALA A 207 42.00 -5.99 6.67
N ALA A 208 42.68 -7.08 7.07
CA ALA A 208 42.81 -8.32 6.30
C ALA A 208 41.50 -9.14 6.16
N SER A 209 40.34 -8.53 6.38
CA SER A 209 39.02 -9.16 6.31
C SER A 209 38.01 -8.26 5.60
N ALA A 210 37.27 -8.85 4.65
CA ALA A 210 36.14 -8.19 4.00
C ALA A 210 34.89 -8.29 4.89
N TYR A 211 33.97 -7.33 4.78
CA TYR A 211 32.71 -7.38 5.53
C TYR A 211 31.52 -7.17 4.59
N THR A 212 30.51 -8.03 4.67
CA THR A 212 29.27 -7.88 3.92
C THR A 212 28.17 -7.48 4.89
N VAL A 213 27.46 -6.39 4.60
CA VAL A 213 26.32 -5.96 5.43
C VAL A 213 25.05 -6.18 4.63
N GLU A 214 24.22 -7.12 5.07
CA GLU A 214 22.91 -7.38 4.52
C GLU A 214 21.85 -6.93 5.52
N GLY A 215 21.07 -5.91 5.16
CA GLY A 215 19.86 -5.55 5.89
C GLY A 215 18.66 -6.23 5.24
N SER A 216 17.86 -6.96 6.00
CA SER A 216 16.57 -7.45 5.52
C SER A 216 15.45 -7.14 6.51
N VAL A 217 14.34 -6.64 5.98
CA VAL A 217 13.12 -6.37 6.75
C VAL A 217 12.12 -7.47 6.40
N SER A 218 11.83 -8.30 7.39
CA SER A 218 10.93 -9.44 7.26
C SER A 218 9.57 -9.07 7.87
N ARG A 219 8.49 -9.30 7.12
CA ARG A 219 7.12 -9.08 7.60
C ARG A 219 6.48 -10.44 7.90
N ILE A 220 6.18 -10.71 9.16
CA ILE A 220 5.39 -11.87 9.58
C ILE A 220 4.17 -11.34 10.35
N GLY A 221 3.04 -11.16 9.66
CA GLY A 221 1.82 -10.59 10.26
C GLY A 221 1.97 -9.11 10.67
N PRO A 222 1.41 -8.67 11.82
CA PRO A 222 1.53 -7.28 12.31
C PRO A 222 2.94 -6.92 12.80
N VAL A 223 3.84 -7.90 12.89
CA VAL A 223 5.19 -7.72 13.42
C VAL A 223 6.15 -7.44 12.26
N THR A 224 6.81 -6.28 12.32
CA THR A 224 7.92 -5.93 11.44
C THR A 224 9.21 -6.37 12.13
N GLY A 225 9.87 -7.40 11.60
CA GLY A 225 11.18 -7.83 12.06
C GLY A 225 12.27 -7.18 11.21
N VAL A 226 13.17 -6.43 11.83
CA VAL A 226 14.38 -5.93 11.15
C VAL A 226 15.52 -6.87 11.50
N SER A 227 16.24 -7.34 10.48
CA SER A 227 17.48 -8.09 10.65
C SER A 227 18.61 -7.36 9.93
N VAL A 228 19.71 -7.15 10.63
CA VAL A 228 20.96 -6.65 10.05
C VAL A 228 21.98 -7.75 10.25
N ARG A 229 22.44 -8.33 9.15
CA ARG A 229 23.50 -9.33 9.13
C ARG A 229 24.79 -8.65 8.72
N ILE A 230 25.81 -8.78 9.55
CA ILE A 230 27.17 -8.34 9.25
C ILE A 230 28.01 -9.60 9.16
N PHE A 231 28.49 -9.92 7.97
CA PHE A 231 29.39 -11.02 7.72
C PHE A 231 30.82 -10.51 7.75
N GLN A 232 31.73 -11.18 8.45
CA GLN A 232 33.16 -10.97 8.31
C GLN A 232 33.74 -12.11 7.47
N THR A 233 34.21 -11.82 6.27
CA THR A 233 34.93 -12.77 5.43
C THR A 233 36.39 -12.85 5.92
N ARG A 234 36.67 -13.78 6.83
CA ARG A 234 38.04 -14.29 7.05
C ARG A 234 38.24 -15.54 6.20
N SER A 235 39.46 -15.75 5.72
CA SER A 235 39.86 -16.88 4.87
C SER A 235 39.15 -18.19 5.25
N LYS A 236 38.45 -18.80 4.27
CA LYS A 236 37.86 -20.15 4.26
C LYS A 236 37.71 -20.81 5.65
N LEU A 237 36.49 -20.78 6.21
CA LEU A 237 35.92 -21.73 7.21
C LEU A 237 35.46 -21.20 8.60
N GLN A 238 35.36 -19.90 8.86
CA GLN A 238 34.60 -19.43 10.03
C GLN A 238 33.56 -18.37 9.67
N MET A 239 32.28 -18.71 9.92
CA MET A 239 31.12 -17.83 9.77
C MET A 239 30.66 -17.44 11.17
N ASP A 240 31.01 -16.23 11.61
CA ASP A 240 30.28 -15.60 12.71
C ASP A 240 29.03 -14.93 12.11
N GLU A 241 27.90 -15.64 12.15
CA GLU A 241 26.60 -15.10 11.74
C GLU A 241 26.02 -14.29 12.90
N PHE A 242 26.05 -12.97 12.79
CA PHE A 242 25.30 -12.11 13.71
C PHE A 242 23.92 -11.82 13.12
N SER A 243 22.89 -12.48 13.67
CA SER A 243 21.49 -12.24 13.34
C SER A 243 20.77 -11.79 14.60
N GLN A 244 20.38 -10.51 14.65
CA GLN A 244 19.54 -9.99 15.72
C GLN A 244 18.20 -9.57 15.13
N SER A 245 17.12 -10.15 15.65
CA SER A 245 15.75 -9.82 15.29
C SER A 245 15.09 -9.15 16.48
N VAL A 246 14.58 -7.93 16.30
CA VAL A 246 13.76 -7.25 17.31
C VAL A 246 12.34 -7.12 16.77
N SER A 247 11.39 -7.56 17.59
CA SER A 247 9.95 -7.39 17.38
C SER A 247 9.43 -6.32 18.34
N GLY A 248 8.81 -5.26 17.83
CA GLY A 248 8.22 -4.19 18.65
C GLY A 248 8.31 -2.82 17.99
N GLU A 249 7.71 -1.79 18.59
CA GLU A 249 7.77 -0.40 18.10
C GLU A 249 8.97 0.40 18.66
N ASP A 250 9.67 -0.15 19.67
CA ASP A 250 10.86 0.48 20.27
C ASP A 250 12.15 -0.19 19.75
N TYR A 251 12.83 0.52 18.84
CA TYR A 251 14.05 0.07 18.18
C TYR A 251 15.31 0.76 18.72
N GLY A 252 15.18 1.68 19.67
CA GLY A 252 16.32 2.38 20.28
C GLY A 252 17.38 1.42 20.87
N PRO A 253 16.97 0.35 21.60
CA PRO A 253 17.90 -0.65 22.11
C PRO A 253 18.65 -1.43 21.01
N LEU A 254 18.00 -1.74 19.88
CA LEU A 254 18.64 -2.41 18.74
C LEU A 254 19.72 -1.54 18.12
N ILE A 255 19.41 -0.26 17.91
CA ILE A 255 20.32 0.70 17.27
C ILE A 255 21.53 0.96 18.18
N ALA A 256 21.30 1.10 19.48
CA ALA A 256 22.36 1.26 20.47
C ALA A 256 23.28 0.03 20.54
N ASP A 257 22.73 -1.20 20.53
CA ASP A 257 23.51 -2.44 20.54
C ASP A 257 24.31 -2.62 19.24
N LEU A 258 23.70 -2.32 18.08
CA LEU A 258 24.37 -2.38 16.79
C LEU A 258 25.53 -1.37 16.71
N ALA A 259 25.30 -0.13 17.15
CA ALA A 259 26.33 0.91 17.18
C ALA A 259 27.49 0.53 18.13
N ALA A 260 27.18 0.03 19.33
CA ALA A 260 28.19 -0.41 20.30
C ALA A 260 29.02 -1.60 19.81
N LYS A 261 28.42 -2.51 19.03
CA LYS A 261 29.13 -3.66 18.45
C LYS A 261 29.94 -3.31 17.21
N ILE A 262 29.45 -2.40 16.37
CA ILE A 262 30.21 -1.85 15.23
C ILE A 262 31.49 -1.14 15.73
N GLN A 263 31.41 -0.41 16.86
CA GLN A 263 32.59 0.21 17.48
C GLN A 263 33.63 -0.80 18.02
N LYS A 264 33.23 -2.05 18.25
CA LYS A 264 34.12 -3.14 18.71
C LYS A 264 34.66 -4.00 17.56
N LEU A 265 34.24 -3.75 16.32
CA LEU A 265 34.84 -4.39 15.15
C LEU A 265 36.28 -3.87 14.99
N PRO A 266 37.25 -4.75 14.73
CA PRO A 266 38.67 -4.38 14.62
C PRO A 266 38.97 -3.51 13.39
#